data_AF-A0A3D4YPK3-F1
#
_entry.id   AF-A0A3D4YPK3-F1
#
_cell.length_a   1.000
_cell.length_b   1.000
_cell.length_c   1.000
_cell.angle_alpha   90.00
_cell.angle_beta   90.00
_cell.angle_gamma   90.00
#
_symmetry.space_group_name_H-M   'P 1'
#
loop_
_entity.id
_entity.type
_entity.pdbx_description
1 polymer ?
#
loop_
_entity_poly.entity_id
_entity_poly.type
_entity_poly.pdbx_seq_one_letter_code
_entity_poly.pdbx_strand_id
1 'polypeptide(L)'
;MRPLVRVFGLASAVAFASACASVGGGTGGSTTSGGAGPTSEQPSPAIIWPIKTREHVDLWLHGFAMLQEDTTFVPFFKRGYSTDMIVLKNRANVVSQLDANRDKLRARFALNPQLINAQFVPLSFSTWSELTQTVDLFVRANGDPRAASSQQQAGAIAYLAAYFQTGADRDWLRLFVQSLDDESSRFYHSYWVQQQRERSNVLDLVDTLWQRTYRPRMQRFLNNTQQAQGTVLLSLPLDGEGRSLTNGKQSNTITVSFPERPSDAGEAIYVIAHEAVSGIASTAVNDNITPEQRRTGLGERYQSAAAVRGGALLIQRTSPEILDGYMRYYLKSVNRPAGSNVQAAFTATFTLTDTIRDALVRQLDVVLGGI
;
A
#
# COMPACT_ATOMS: atom_id res chain seq x y z
N MET A 1 41.46 -16.71 -13.78
CA MET A 1 40.59 -16.25 -14.88
C MET A 1 39.21 -15.93 -14.29
N ARG A 2 38.65 -14.78 -14.63
CA ARG A 2 37.49 -14.12 -14.00
C ARG A 2 36.19 -14.95 -14.05
N PRO A 3 35.31 -14.94 -13.03
CA PRO A 3 33.91 -15.28 -13.22
C PRO A 3 33.12 -14.05 -13.70
N LEU A 4 32.37 -14.23 -14.79
CA LEU A 4 31.39 -13.25 -15.28
C LEU A 4 30.24 -13.15 -14.26
N VAL A 5 30.17 -12.01 -13.57
CA VAL A 5 28.95 -11.57 -12.87
C VAL A 5 28.05 -10.91 -13.90
N ARG A 6 26.99 -11.60 -14.35
CA ARG A 6 25.91 -10.99 -15.13
C ARG A 6 24.98 -10.25 -14.18
N VAL A 7 25.09 -8.93 -14.16
CA VAL A 7 24.13 -8.03 -13.54
C VAL A 7 22.88 -8.00 -14.42
N PHE A 8 21.79 -8.60 -13.97
CA PHE A 8 20.47 -8.44 -14.60
C PHE A 8 19.76 -7.26 -13.94
N GLY A 9 19.65 -6.15 -14.68
CA GLY A 9 18.77 -5.04 -14.34
C GLY A 9 17.35 -5.38 -14.77
N LEU A 10 16.47 -5.67 -13.81
CA LEU A 10 15.03 -5.76 -14.02
C LEU A 10 14.46 -4.34 -14.04
N ALA A 11 14.10 -3.87 -15.22
CA ALA A 11 13.31 -2.65 -15.42
C ALA A 11 11.83 -3.02 -15.29
N SER A 12 11.26 -2.85 -14.09
CA SER A 12 9.82 -2.97 -13.86
C SER A 12 9.20 -1.60 -14.12
N ALA A 13 8.88 -1.27 -15.37
CA ALA A 13 8.24 0.00 -15.71
C ALA A 13 6.86 0.13 -15.04
N VAL A 14 6.77 0.67 -13.83
CA VAL A 14 5.48 0.94 -13.17
C VAL A 14 4.91 2.21 -13.78
N ALA A 15 4.07 2.04 -14.81
CA ALA A 15 3.19 3.10 -15.25
C ALA A 15 2.13 3.31 -14.17
N PHE A 16 2.34 4.29 -13.28
CA PHE A 16 1.22 4.92 -12.58
C PHE A 16 0.36 5.63 -13.63
N ALA A 17 -0.52 4.88 -14.27
CA ALA A 17 -1.72 5.46 -14.85
C ALA A 17 -2.59 5.87 -13.66
N SER A 18 -2.65 7.17 -13.42
CA SER A 18 -3.80 7.80 -12.81
C SER A 18 -5.03 7.40 -13.64
N ALA A 19 -5.65 6.28 -13.28
CA ALA A 19 -6.95 5.91 -13.79
C ALA A 19 -7.97 6.87 -13.17
N CYS A 20 -8.14 8.03 -13.81
CA CYS A 20 -9.32 8.85 -13.66
C CYS A 20 -10.52 8.03 -14.17
N ALA A 21 -11.13 7.23 -13.30
CA ALA A 21 -12.44 6.65 -13.57
C ALA A 21 -13.52 7.68 -13.21
N SER A 22 -13.62 8.75 -14.00
CA SER A 22 -14.83 9.57 -14.03
C SER A 22 -15.83 8.89 -14.97
N VAL A 23 -16.70 8.03 -14.42
CA VAL A 23 -17.88 7.58 -15.16
C VAL A 23 -18.91 8.71 -15.09
N GLY A 24 -19.01 9.46 -16.18
CA GLY A 24 -20.06 10.44 -16.40
C GLY A 24 -21.36 9.77 -16.84
N GLY A 25 -22.45 10.17 -16.19
CA GLY A 25 -23.83 10.11 -16.67
C GLY A 25 -24.62 11.09 -15.80
N GLY A 26 -25.52 11.94 -16.27
CA GLY A 26 -26.08 12.23 -17.58
C GLY A 26 -26.97 13.48 -17.37
N THR A 27 -27.25 14.17 -18.47
CA THR A 27 -27.98 15.43 -18.57
C THR A 27 -29.46 15.37 -18.19
N GLY A 28 -29.95 16.43 -17.53
CA GLY A 28 -31.27 17.04 -17.80
C GLY A 28 -32.36 16.84 -16.74
N GLY A 29 -32.81 17.94 -16.13
CA GLY A 29 -34.07 18.00 -15.38
C GLY A 29 -34.15 19.19 -14.43
N SER A 30 -34.57 20.36 -14.93
CA SER A 30 -34.96 21.50 -14.10
C SER A 30 -36.34 21.29 -13.49
N THR A 31 -36.47 21.41 -12.17
CA THR A 31 -37.74 21.78 -11.51
C THR A 31 -37.45 22.54 -10.22
N THR A 32 -38.05 23.73 -10.10
CA THR A 32 -38.07 24.65 -8.97
C THR A 32 -39.17 24.30 -7.95
N SER A 33 -39.08 24.92 -6.75
CA SER A 33 -40.01 24.90 -5.58
C SER A 33 -39.71 23.79 -4.55
N GLY A 34 -39.58 24.01 -3.24
CA GLY A 34 -39.80 25.15 -2.34
C GLY A 34 -39.76 24.64 -0.88
N GLY A 35 -39.57 25.53 0.11
CA GLY A 35 -39.84 25.24 1.53
C GLY A 35 -38.63 25.10 2.46
N ALA A 36 -38.37 26.15 3.23
CA ALA A 36 -37.45 26.14 4.36
C ALA A 36 -38.07 25.37 5.55
N GLY A 37 -37.32 24.40 6.09
CA GLY A 37 -37.58 23.74 7.36
C GLY A 37 -36.28 23.67 8.16
N PRO A 38 -36.34 23.68 9.51
CA PRO A 38 -35.15 23.80 10.34
C PRO A 38 -34.31 22.53 10.20
N THR A 39 -33.11 22.69 9.64
CA THR A 39 -32.08 21.65 9.64
C THR A 39 -31.69 21.35 11.08
N SER A 40 -32.11 20.19 11.57
CA SER A 40 -31.40 19.52 12.65
C SER A 40 -29.95 19.30 12.18
N GLU A 41 -29.00 20.01 12.78
CA GLU A 41 -27.58 19.68 12.65
C GLU A 41 -27.40 18.24 13.16
N GLN A 42 -27.36 17.28 12.23
CA GLN A 42 -26.71 16.02 12.52
C GLN A 42 -25.24 16.36 12.80
N PRO A 43 -24.67 15.96 13.95
CA PRO A 43 -23.25 16.14 14.17
C PRO A 43 -22.52 15.46 13.01
N SER A 44 -21.72 16.23 12.27
CA SER A 44 -20.83 15.69 11.25
C SER A 44 -20.14 14.45 11.83
N PRO A 45 -20.18 13.29 11.16
CA PRO A 45 -19.54 12.08 11.68
C PRO A 45 -18.09 12.43 11.99
N ALA A 46 -17.66 12.18 13.24
CA ALA A 46 -16.30 12.44 13.67
C ALA A 46 -15.35 11.86 12.61
N ILE A 47 -14.33 12.62 12.20
CA ILE A 47 -13.34 12.09 11.27
C ILE A 47 -12.75 10.81 11.88
N ILE A 48 -12.85 9.68 11.18
CA ILE A 48 -12.39 8.37 11.68
C ILE A 48 -11.27 7.87 10.78
N TRP A 49 -10.14 7.57 11.42
CA TRP A 49 -9.03 6.81 10.85
C TRP A 49 -8.72 5.67 11.83
N PRO A 50 -9.57 4.63 11.92
CA PRO A 50 -9.36 3.58 12.90
C PRO A 50 -8.13 2.76 12.51
N ILE A 51 -7.39 2.28 13.52
CA ILE A 51 -6.38 1.25 13.32
C ILE A 51 -7.08 -0.11 13.42
N LYS A 52 -6.89 -0.97 12.42
CA LYS A 52 -7.49 -2.32 12.37
C LYS A 52 -6.50 -3.33 11.80
N THR A 53 -6.84 -4.60 11.90
CA THR A 53 -6.23 -5.68 11.11
C THR A 53 -7.29 -6.33 10.23
N ARG A 54 -6.88 -6.93 9.11
CA ARG A 54 -7.78 -7.64 8.18
C ARG A 54 -7.07 -8.87 7.64
N GLU A 55 -7.54 -10.04 8.02
CA GLU A 55 -6.93 -11.31 7.61
C GLU A 55 -6.85 -11.46 6.09
N HIS A 56 -7.89 -11.09 5.33
CA HIS A 56 -7.89 -11.27 3.88
C HIS A 56 -6.85 -10.40 3.16
N VAL A 57 -6.56 -9.21 3.71
CA VAL A 57 -5.49 -8.33 3.21
C VAL A 57 -4.14 -8.96 3.52
N ASP A 58 -3.96 -9.43 4.75
CA ASP A 58 -2.75 -10.12 5.20
C ASP A 58 -2.47 -11.41 4.41
N LEU A 59 -3.48 -12.24 4.18
CA LEU A 59 -3.39 -13.48 3.40
C LEU A 59 -2.96 -13.21 1.96
N TRP A 60 -3.57 -12.18 1.33
CA TRP A 60 -3.21 -11.78 -0.02
C TRP A 60 -1.76 -11.29 -0.09
N LEU A 61 -1.35 -10.39 0.81
CA LEU A 61 0.01 -9.86 0.87
C LEU A 61 1.03 -10.93 1.26
N HIS A 62 0.66 -11.88 2.12
CA HIS A 62 1.44 -13.09 2.41
C HIS A 62 1.71 -13.88 1.13
N GLY A 63 0.67 -14.11 0.32
CA GLY A 63 0.81 -14.74 -1.00
C GLY A 63 1.86 -14.05 -1.86
N PHE A 64 1.78 -12.72 -1.99
CA PHE A 64 2.79 -11.98 -2.74
C PHE A 64 4.19 -12.08 -2.12
N ALA A 65 4.32 -11.98 -0.80
CA ALA A 65 5.60 -12.12 -0.10
C ALA A 65 6.23 -13.51 -0.28
N MET A 66 5.42 -14.57 -0.41
CA MET A 66 5.88 -15.94 -0.66
C MET A 66 6.36 -16.15 -2.11
N LEU A 67 5.81 -15.39 -3.06
CA LEU A 67 6.11 -15.52 -4.48
C LEU A 67 7.21 -14.55 -4.95
N GLN A 68 7.29 -13.36 -4.39
CA GLN A 68 8.15 -12.31 -4.91
C GLN A 68 9.53 -12.30 -4.25
N GLU A 69 10.53 -11.95 -5.05
CA GLU A 69 11.81 -11.48 -4.53
C GLU A 69 11.71 -9.98 -4.41
N ASP A 70 11.71 -9.49 -3.18
CA ASP A 70 11.65 -8.05 -2.93
C ASP A 70 13.02 -7.41 -3.17
N THR A 71 13.14 -6.73 -4.30
CA THR A 71 14.36 -6.02 -4.72
C THR A 71 14.18 -4.50 -4.68
N THR A 72 13.10 -3.99 -4.09
CA THR A 72 12.89 -2.54 -4.01
C THR A 72 13.87 -1.90 -3.05
N PHE A 73 14.11 -0.60 -3.24
CA PHE A 73 15.07 0.11 -2.41
C PHE A 73 14.57 0.18 -0.96
N VAL A 74 13.34 0.65 -0.77
CA VAL A 74 12.58 0.51 0.47
C VAL A 74 11.74 -0.75 0.36
N PRO A 75 11.94 -1.76 1.23
CA PRO A 75 11.26 -3.04 1.11
C PRO A 75 9.73 -2.93 1.25
N PHE A 76 9.04 -3.67 0.41
CA PHE A 76 7.60 -3.93 0.53
C PHE A 76 7.31 -4.89 1.68
N PHE A 77 8.08 -5.97 1.75
CA PHE A 77 7.87 -7.06 2.69
C PHE A 77 9.03 -7.14 3.69
N LYS A 78 8.72 -7.63 4.90
CA LYS A 78 9.75 -7.84 5.92
C LYS A 78 10.82 -8.77 5.38
N ARG A 79 12.08 -8.37 5.54
CA ARG A 79 13.20 -9.21 5.14
C ARG A 79 13.16 -10.55 5.85
N GLY A 80 13.31 -11.63 5.08
CA GLY A 80 13.26 -13.00 5.60
C GLY A 80 11.86 -13.55 5.82
N TYR A 81 10.79 -12.76 5.60
CA TYR A 81 9.42 -13.20 5.87
C TYR A 81 9.07 -14.55 5.22
N SER A 82 9.36 -14.72 3.93
CA SER A 82 9.04 -15.98 3.24
C SER A 82 9.82 -17.16 3.80
N THR A 83 11.08 -16.96 4.17
CA THR A 83 11.90 -17.98 4.85
C THR A 83 11.31 -18.35 6.20
N ASP A 84 10.91 -17.36 7.01
CA ASP A 84 10.31 -17.60 8.33
C ASP A 84 8.98 -18.36 8.21
N MET A 85 8.14 -18.00 7.23
CA MET A 85 6.89 -18.71 6.97
C MET A 85 7.15 -20.17 6.57
N ILE A 86 8.13 -20.43 5.70
CA ILE A 86 8.54 -21.80 5.34
C ILE A 86 8.98 -22.58 6.58
N VAL A 87 9.78 -21.98 7.47
CA VAL A 87 10.22 -22.63 8.71
C VAL A 87 9.04 -22.94 9.63
N LEU A 88 8.09 -22.01 9.79
CA LEU A 88 6.89 -22.23 10.59
C LEU A 88 6.01 -23.35 10.03
N LYS A 89 5.78 -23.35 8.71
CA LYS A 89 5.02 -24.40 8.03
C LYS A 89 5.67 -25.78 8.16
N ASN A 90 6.99 -25.85 7.99
CA ASN A 90 7.75 -27.09 8.18
C ASN A 90 7.64 -27.61 9.61
N ARG A 91 7.72 -26.74 10.63
CA ARG A 91 7.50 -27.12 12.04
C ARG A 91 6.09 -27.66 12.29
N ALA A 92 5.10 -27.12 11.58
CA ALA A 92 3.72 -27.58 11.64
C ALA A 92 3.43 -28.79 10.73
N ASN A 93 4.41 -29.28 9.96
CA ASN A 93 4.24 -30.31 8.92
C ASN A 93 3.14 -29.95 7.88
N VAL A 94 3.03 -28.68 7.52
CA VAL A 94 2.04 -28.19 6.56
C VAL A 94 2.68 -27.93 5.20
N VAL A 95 2.07 -28.48 4.14
CA VAL A 95 2.31 -28.11 2.74
C VAL A 95 0.95 -27.75 2.13
N SER A 96 0.91 -26.64 1.40
CA SER A 96 -0.29 -26.11 0.76
C SER A 96 -0.16 -26.08 -0.76
N GLN A 97 -1.27 -25.75 -1.43
CA GLN A 97 -1.28 -25.46 -2.86
C GLN A 97 -0.45 -24.23 -3.23
N LEU A 98 -0.26 -23.26 -2.32
CA LEU A 98 0.62 -22.12 -2.58
C LEU A 98 2.08 -22.58 -2.73
N ASP A 99 2.52 -23.55 -1.93
CA ASP A 99 3.86 -24.14 -2.07
C ASP A 99 3.96 -24.94 -3.38
N ALA A 100 2.98 -25.79 -3.66
CA ALA A 100 2.97 -26.64 -4.84
C ALA A 100 2.92 -25.85 -6.16
N ASN A 101 2.21 -24.72 -6.17
CA ASN A 101 2.03 -23.87 -7.35
C ASN A 101 3.04 -22.71 -7.41
N ARG A 102 3.97 -22.61 -6.46
CA ARG A 102 4.89 -21.47 -6.30
C ARG A 102 5.60 -21.12 -7.60
N ASP A 103 6.29 -22.07 -8.22
CA ASP A 103 7.09 -21.79 -9.42
C ASP A 103 6.23 -21.34 -10.60
N LYS A 104 5.05 -21.94 -10.78
CA LYS A 104 4.09 -21.56 -11.81
C LYS A 104 3.56 -20.13 -11.61
N LEU A 105 3.21 -19.79 -10.37
CA LEU A 105 2.74 -18.45 -10.02
C LEU A 105 3.88 -17.42 -10.17
N ARG A 106 5.11 -17.76 -9.74
CA ARG A 106 6.28 -16.88 -9.86
C ARG A 106 6.69 -16.61 -11.31
N ALA A 107 6.66 -17.63 -12.16
CA ALA A 107 7.04 -17.51 -13.57
C ALA A 107 6.21 -16.45 -14.31
N ARG A 108 4.97 -16.18 -13.86
CA ARG A 108 4.13 -15.16 -14.48
C ARG A 108 4.64 -13.74 -14.24
N PHE A 109 5.28 -13.43 -13.12
CA PHE A 109 5.86 -12.09 -12.87
C PHE A 109 6.96 -11.73 -13.87
N ALA A 110 7.73 -12.72 -14.34
CA ALA A 110 8.74 -12.49 -15.37
C ALA A 110 8.12 -12.13 -16.73
N LEU A 111 6.93 -12.67 -17.03
CA LEU A 111 6.20 -12.41 -18.28
C LEU A 111 5.36 -11.14 -18.22
N ASN A 112 4.81 -10.84 -17.05
CA ASN A 112 4.01 -9.65 -16.79
C ASN A 112 4.41 -9.02 -15.44
N PRO A 113 5.44 -8.15 -15.44
CA PRO A 113 5.87 -7.48 -14.22
C PRO A 113 4.79 -6.60 -13.57
N GLN A 114 3.79 -6.13 -14.33
CA GLN A 114 2.70 -5.29 -13.81
C GLN A 114 1.79 -6.04 -12.84
N LEU A 115 1.80 -7.37 -12.83
CA LEU A 115 1.04 -8.15 -11.85
C LEU A 115 1.45 -7.87 -10.41
N ILE A 116 2.63 -7.29 -10.16
CA ILE A 116 3.01 -6.82 -8.83
C ILE A 116 1.99 -5.82 -8.25
N ASN A 117 1.34 -5.02 -9.11
CA ASN A 117 0.35 -4.05 -8.69
C ASN A 117 -0.94 -4.70 -8.20
N ALA A 118 -1.17 -5.99 -8.47
CA ALA A 118 -2.32 -6.69 -7.92
C ALA A 118 -2.26 -6.86 -6.39
N GLN A 119 -1.15 -6.49 -5.73
CA GLN A 119 -1.09 -6.36 -4.26
C GLN A 119 -2.10 -5.37 -3.68
N PHE A 120 -2.58 -4.39 -4.46
CA PHE A 120 -3.56 -3.40 -4.00
C PHE A 120 -5.00 -3.89 -4.08
N VAL A 121 -5.28 -4.97 -4.83
CA VAL A 121 -6.61 -5.56 -5.02
C VAL A 121 -7.38 -5.77 -3.71
N PRO A 122 -6.82 -6.41 -2.65
CA PRO A 122 -7.57 -6.71 -1.43
C PRO A 122 -8.02 -5.47 -0.66
N LEU A 123 -7.43 -4.30 -0.91
CA LEU A 123 -7.77 -3.05 -0.22
C LEU A 123 -9.13 -2.49 -0.66
N SER A 124 -9.60 -2.89 -1.85
CA SER A 124 -10.92 -2.50 -2.36
C SER A 124 -12.07 -3.39 -1.85
N PHE A 125 -11.77 -4.45 -1.08
CA PHE A 125 -12.76 -5.40 -0.58
C PHE A 125 -12.83 -5.40 0.94
N SER A 126 -14.03 -5.60 1.47
CA SER A 126 -14.27 -5.64 2.91
C SER A 126 -14.01 -7.02 3.51
N THR A 127 -14.17 -8.09 2.71
CA THR A 127 -14.03 -9.48 3.17
C THR A 127 -13.41 -10.39 2.11
N TRP A 128 -12.89 -11.55 2.54
CA TRP A 128 -12.42 -12.61 1.64
C TRP A 128 -13.52 -13.15 0.72
N SER A 129 -14.73 -13.36 1.26
CA SER A 129 -15.86 -13.87 0.48
C SER A 129 -16.25 -12.92 -0.66
N GLU A 130 -16.27 -11.61 -0.40
CA GLU A 130 -16.58 -10.60 -1.42
C GLU A 130 -15.53 -10.59 -2.54
N LEU A 131 -14.25 -10.65 -2.15
CA LEU A 131 -13.13 -10.71 -3.09
C LEU A 131 -13.21 -11.96 -3.96
N THR A 132 -13.35 -13.15 -3.36
CA THR A 132 -13.38 -14.42 -4.09
C THR A 132 -14.58 -14.55 -5.02
N GLN A 133 -15.76 -14.12 -4.58
CA GLN A 133 -16.95 -14.07 -5.45
C GLN A 133 -16.75 -13.12 -6.65
N THR A 134 -16.08 -11.99 -6.43
CA THR A 134 -15.76 -11.04 -7.50
C THR A 134 -14.76 -11.62 -8.49
N VAL A 135 -13.74 -12.34 -8.00
CA VAL A 135 -12.78 -13.06 -8.85
C VAL A 135 -13.48 -14.15 -9.67
N ASP A 136 -14.36 -14.94 -9.06
CA ASP A 136 -15.12 -15.97 -9.76
C ASP A 136 -16.00 -15.38 -10.87
N LEU A 137 -16.69 -14.28 -10.58
CA LEU A 137 -17.48 -13.55 -11.58
C LEU A 137 -16.60 -13.07 -12.74
N PHE A 138 -15.46 -12.44 -12.43
CA PHE A 138 -14.52 -11.93 -13.41
C PHE A 138 -13.95 -13.03 -14.31
N VAL A 139 -13.60 -14.19 -13.74
CA VAL A 139 -13.12 -15.34 -14.50
C VAL A 139 -14.21 -15.91 -15.40
N ARG A 140 -15.45 -16.08 -14.89
CA ARG A 140 -16.59 -16.58 -15.67
C ARG A 140 -16.97 -15.65 -16.82
N ALA A 141 -16.89 -14.34 -16.60
CA ALA A 141 -17.11 -13.31 -17.61
C ALA A 141 -15.93 -13.16 -18.60
N ASN A 142 -14.87 -13.97 -18.46
CA ASN A 142 -13.64 -13.86 -19.25
C ASN A 142 -13.01 -12.45 -19.23
N GLY A 143 -13.24 -11.70 -18.15
CA GLY A 143 -12.81 -10.31 -18.00
C GLY A 143 -13.56 -9.28 -18.85
N ASP A 144 -14.69 -9.62 -19.49
CA ASP A 144 -15.49 -8.68 -20.27
C ASP A 144 -16.61 -8.05 -19.42
N PRO A 145 -16.56 -6.73 -19.13
CA PRO A 145 -17.62 -6.04 -18.39
C PRO A 145 -18.99 -6.12 -19.06
N ARG A 146 -19.05 -6.34 -20.38
CA ARG A 146 -20.32 -6.46 -21.11
C ARG A 146 -21.05 -7.78 -20.86
N ALA A 147 -20.36 -8.78 -20.32
CA ALA A 147 -20.96 -10.05 -19.92
C ALA A 147 -21.65 -9.97 -18.54
N ALA A 148 -21.57 -8.83 -17.85
CA ALA A 148 -22.19 -8.61 -16.54
C ALA A 148 -23.72 -8.50 -16.62
N SER A 149 -24.41 -8.95 -15.56
CA SER A 149 -25.87 -8.80 -15.46
C SER A 149 -26.30 -7.49 -14.77
N SER A 150 -25.35 -6.68 -14.29
CA SER A 150 -25.63 -5.37 -13.66
C SER A 150 -24.45 -4.40 -13.81
N GLN A 151 -24.72 -3.11 -13.64
CA GLN A 151 -23.69 -2.06 -13.70
C GLN A 151 -22.63 -2.23 -12.60
N GLN A 152 -23.02 -2.69 -11.41
CA GLN A 152 -22.10 -2.96 -10.31
C GLN A 152 -21.14 -4.10 -10.66
N GLN A 153 -21.66 -5.19 -11.24
CA GLN A 153 -20.84 -6.30 -11.71
C GLN A 153 -19.90 -5.88 -12.84
N ALA A 154 -20.38 -5.08 -13.80
CA ALA A 154 -19.55 -4.54 -14.87
C ALA A 154 -18.38 -3.72 -14.31
N GLY A 155 -18.64 -2.88 -13.30
CA GLY A 155 -17.62 -2.11 -12.60
C GLY A 155 -16.58 -3.00 -11.90
N ALA A 156 -17.02 -4.05 -11.21
CA ALA A 156 -16.12 -4.98 -10.53
C ALA A 156 -15.24 -5.79 -11.51
N ILE A 157 -15.81 -6.22 -12.64
CA ILE A 157 -15.08 -6.88 -13.73
C ILE A 157 -14.06 -5.92 -14.34
N ALA A 158 -14.46 -4.68 -14.64
CA ALA A 158 -13.56 -3.67 -15.20
C ALA A 158 -12.39 -3.34 -14.25
N TYR A 159 -12.66 -3.28 -12.94
CA TYR A 159 -11.65 -3.09 -11.92
C TYR A 159 -10.58 -4.20 -11.94
N LEU A 160 -10.98 -5.48 -11.91
CA LEU A 160 -10.02 -6.58 -12.00
C LEU A 160 -9.34 -6.66 -13.37
N ALA A 161 -10.05 -6.33 -14.45
CA ALA A 161 -9.49 -6.29 -15.81
C ALA A 161 -8.34 -5.30 -15.95
N ALA A 162 -8.33 -4.21 -15.16
CA ALA A 162 -7.22 -3.25 -15.15
C ALA A 162 -5.90 -3.88 -14.70
N TYR A 163 -5.95 -4.83 -13.75
CA TYR A 163 -4.79 -5.57 -13.24
C TYR A 163 -4.49 -6.85 -14.05
N PHE A 164 -5.53 -7.55 -14.50
CA PHE A 164 -5.43 -8.88 -15.12
C PHE A 164 -5.94 -8.85 -16.57
N GLN A 165 -5.12 -8.26 -17.45
CA GLN A 165 -5.52 -7.89 -18.80
C GLN A 165 -5.65 -9.09 -19.75
N THR A 166 -4.83 -10.13 -19.59
CA THR A 166 -4.82 -11.29 -20.49
C THR A 166 -5.48 -12.53 -19.89
N GLY A 167 -5.87 -13.49 -20.73
CA GLY A 167 -6.40 -14.78 -20.26
C GLY A 167 -5.45 -15.50 -19.30
N ALA A 168 -4.14 -15.45 -19.58
CA ALA A 168 -3.12 -16.02 -18.71
C ALA A 168 -3.02 -15.31 -17.34
N ASP A 169 -3.27 -14.00 -17.28
CA ASP A 169 -3.33 -13.27 -16.00
C ASP A 169 -4.57 -13.66 -15.19
N ARG A 170 -5.70 -13.91 -15.86
CA ARG A 170 -6.92 -14.41 -15.21
C ARG A 170 -6.75 -15.83 -14.68
N ASP A 171 -6.11 -16.71 -15.45
CA ASP A 171 -5.78 -18.07 -15.01
C ASP A 171 -4.81 -18.05 -13.83
N TRP A 172 -3.85 -17.13 -13.84
CA TRP A 172 -2.96 -16.89 -12.71
C TRP A 172 -3.75 -16.45 -11.48
N LEU A 173 -4.65 -15.46 -11.60
CA LEU A 173 -5.47 -14.97 -10.49
C LEU A 173 -6.33 -16.08 -9.89
N ARG A 174 -6.98 -16.87 -10.73
CA ARG A 174 -7.77 -18.04 -10.30
C ARG A 174 -6.92 -19.02 -9.49
N LEU A 175 -5.76 -19.40 -10.02
CA LEU A 175 -4.84 -20.33 -9.33
C LEU A 175 -4.31 -19.73 -8.03
N PHE A 176 -4.02 -18.44 -8.02
CA PHE A 176 -3.53 -17.72 -6.86
C PHE A 176 -4.57 -17.71 -5.73
N VAL A 177 -5.81 -17.33 -6.03
CA VAL A 177 -6.92 -17.33 -5.05
C VAL A 177 -7.20 -18.73 -4.52
N GLN A 178 -7.24 -19.75 -5.38
CA GLN A 178 -7.40 -21.15 -4.95
C GLN A 178 -6.26 -21.59 -4.02
N SER A 179 -5.03 -21.19 -4.34
CA SER A 179 -3.86 -21.50 -3.52
C SER A 179 -3.91 -20.79 -2.16
N LEU A 180 -4.42 -19.56 -2.10
CA LEU A 180 -4.60 -18.81 -0.86
C LEU A 180 -5.72 -19.34 0.02
N ASP A 181 -6.80 -19.84 -0.57
CA ASP A 181 -7.89 -20.47 0.19
C ASP A 181 -7.38 -21.74 0.90
N ASP A 182 -6.63 -22.59 0.17
CA ASP A 182 -5.97 -23.75 0.75
C ASP A 182 -4.90 -23.35 1.80
N GLU A 183 -4.07 -22.32 1.52
CA GLU A 183 -3.08 -21.78 2.47
C GLU A 183 -3.73 -21.30 3.78
N SER A 184 -4.84 -20.56 3.68
CA SER A 184 -5.62 -20.09 4.84
C SER A 184 -6.12 -21.26 5.67
N SER A 185 -6.78 -22.22 5.02
CA SER A 185 -7.38 -23.38 5.68
C SER A 185 -6.36 -24.29 6.39
N ARG A 186 -5.17 -24.45 5.81
CA ARG A 186 -4.14 -25.36 6.33
C ARG A 186 -3.19 -24.70 7.33
N PHE A 187 -2.94 -23.40 7.22
CA PHE A 187 -1.90 -22.72 7.98
C PHE A 187 -2.27 -21.30 8.38
N TYR A 188 -2.49 -20.42 7.39
CA TYR A 188 -2.37 -18.98 7.61
C TYR A 188 -3.42 -18.43 8.56
N HIS A 189 -4.65 -18.95 8.55
CA HIS A 189 -5.69 -18.50 9.47
C HIS A 189 -5.29 -18.70 10.93
N SER A 190 -4.82 -19.92 11.25
CA SER A 190 -4.39 -20.27 12.61
C SER A 190 -3.20 -19.43 13.07
N TYR A 191 -2.22 -19.23 12.18
CA TYR A 191 -1.07 -18.37 12.39
C TYR A 191 -1.49 -16.91 12.63
N TRP A 192 -2.38 -16.39 11.78
CA TRP A 192 -2.86 -15.02 11.85
C TRP A 192 -3.59 -14.76 13.17
N VAL A 193 -4.51 -15.63 13.56
CA VAL A 193 -5.24 -15.53 14.85
C VAL A 193 -4.26 -15.55 16.03
N GLN A 194 -3.23 -16.39 15.99
CA GLN A 194 -2.19 -16.40 17.02
C GLN A 194 -1.46 -15.05 17.08
N GLN A 195 -1.04 -14.50 15.94
CA GLN A 195 -0.35 -13.22 15.89
C GLN A 195 -1.23 -12.05 16.37
N GLN A 196 -2.53 -12.06 16.09
CA GLN A 196 -3.45 -11.05 16.63
C GLN A 196 -3.53 -11.08 18.16
N ARG A 197 -3.49 -12.28 18.75
CA ARG A 197 -3.48 -12.44 20.22
C ARG A 197 -2.15 -11.99 20.82
N GLU A 198 -1.04 -12.40 20.23
CA GLU A 198 0.31 -12.07 20.73
C GLU A 198 0.61 -10.56 20.65
N ARG A 199 0.04 -9.86 19.67
CA ARG A 199 0.31 -8.45 19.38
C ARG A 199 -0.85 -7.52 19.76
N SER A 200 -1.81 -7.98 20.55
CA SER A 200 -3.00 -7.17 20.90
C SER A 200 -2.62 -5.86 21.60
N ASN A 201 -1.64 -5.91 22.51
CA ASN A 201 -1.10 -4.73 23.19
C ASN A 201 -0.38 -3.76 22.23
N VAL A 202 0.24 -4.26 21.16
CA VAL A 202 0.85 -3.43 20.12
C VAL A 202 -0.25 -2.74 19.32
N LEU A 203 -1.30 -3.46 18.92
CA LEU A 203 -2.45 -2.89 18.22
C LEU A 203 -3.08 -1.74 19.02
N ASP A 204 -3.36 -1.96 20.31
CA ASP A 204 -3.94 -0.96 21.21
C ASP A 204 -3.03 0.28 21.37
N LEU A 205 -1.71 0.06 21.45
CA LEU A 205 -0.74 1.14 21.57
C LEU A 205 -0.64 1.96 20.27
N VAL A 206 -0.61 1.30 19.11
CA VAL A 206 -0.61 1.99 17.81
C VAL A 206 -1.90 2.80 17.64
N ASP A 207 -3.06 2.24 17.99
CA ASP A 207 -4.32 3.00 17.97
C ASP A 207 -4.27 4.19 18.91
N THR A 208 -3.79 4.01 20.15
CA THR A 208 -3.66 5.10 21.11
C THR A 208 -2.75 6.22 20.59
N LEU A 209 -1.56 5.87 20.10
CA LEU A 209 -0.61 6.83 19.52
C LEU A 209 -1.23 7.57 18.33
N TRP A 210 -1.90 6.84 17.45
CA TRP A 210 -2.51 7.41 16.26
C TRP A 210 -3.68 8.33 16.62
N GLN A 211 -4.70 7.84 17.34
CA GLN A 211 -5.91 8.61 17.64
C GLN A 211 -5.63 9.83 18.52
N ARG A 212 -4.78 9.68 19.54
CA ARG A 212 -4.60 10.70 20.59
C ARG A 212 -3.46 11.66 20.31
N THR A 213 -2.42 11.23 19.59
CA THR A 213 -1.20 12.04 19.41
C THR A 213 -1.01 12.48 17.97
N TYR A 214 -0.86 11.55 17.03
CA TYR A 214 -0.31 11.87 15.71
C TYR A 214 -1.37 12.26 14.68
N ARG A 215 -2.50 11.55 14.61
CA ARG A 215 -3.58 11.88 13.67
C ARG A 215 -4.09 13.32 13.85
N PRO A 216 -4.38 13.82 15.08
CA PRO A 216 -4.83 15.20 15.24
C PRO A 216 -3.83 16.23 14.70
N ARG A 217 -2.53 15.96 14.85
CA ARG A 217 -1.46 16.84 14.36
C ARG A 217 -1.28 16.79 12.83
N MET A 218 -1.56 15.64 12.23
CA MET A 218 -1.55 15.46 10.77
C MET A 218 -2.91 15.78 10.12
N GLN A 219 -3.96 16.11 10.91
CA GLN A 219 -5.32 16.25 10.41
C GLN A 219 -5.46 17.28 9.29
N ARG A 220 -4.76 18.41 9.40
CA ARG A 220 -4.78 19.45 8.35
C ARG A 220 -4.22 18.91 7.04
N PHE A 221 -3.08 18.22 7.10
CA PHE A 221 -2.48 17.57 5.94
C PHE A 221 -3.45 16.58 5.30
N LEU A 222 -4.02 15.67 6.11
CA LEU A 222 -4.97 14.66 5.65
C LEU A 222 -6.20 15.30 4.98
N ASN A 223 -6.76 16.36 5.57
CA ASN A 223 -7.90 17.06 4.97
C ASN A 223 -7.56 17.69 3.61
N ASN A 224 -6.42 18.37 3.54
CA ASN A 224 -6.02 19.14 2.35
C ASN A 224 -5.53 18.24 1.21
N THR A 225 -5.17 16.98 1.51
CA THR A 225 -4.78 15.96 0.51
C THR A 225 -5.92 15.02 0.11
N GLN A 226 -7.17 15.36 0.45
CA GLN A 226 -8.34 14.51 0.20
C GLN A 226 -8.28 13.16 0.92
N GLN A 227 -7.53 13.08 2.01
CA GLN A 227 -7.42 11.92 2.89
C GLN A 227 -8.16 12.15 4.22
N ALA A 228 -9.26 12.91 4.18
CA ALA A 228 -9.97 13.35 5.38
C ALA A 228 -10.46 12.16 6.21
N GLN A 229 -10.93 11.09 5.57
CA GLN A 229 -11.38 9.86 6.25
C GLN A 229 -10.76 8.63 5.60
N GLY A 230 -10.56 7.58 6.39
CA GLY A 230 -10.00 6.33 5.90
C GLY A 230 -9.87 5.27 6.97
N THR A 231 -9.06 4.25 6.71
CA THR A 231 -8.70 3.19 7.66
C THR A 231 -7.23 2.89 7.54
N VAL A 232 -6.57 2.70 8.69
CA VAL A 232 -5.22 2.15 8.73
C VAL A 232 -5.29 0.66 9.03
N LEU A 233 -4.60 -0.15 8.24
CA LEU A 233 -4.50 -1.58 8.42
C LEU A 233 -3.09 -1.95 8.86
N LEU A 234 -2.94 -2.64 10.00
CA LEU A 234 -1.67 -3.24 10.39
C LEU A 234 -1.55 -4.61 9.73
N SER A 235 -0.43 -4.84 9.02
CA SER A 235 -0.19 -6.02 8.22
C SER A 235 1.07 -6.76 8.65
N LEU A 236 0.97 -8.07 8.83
CA LEU A 236 2.08 -8.93 9.24
C LEU A 236 3.23 -8.98 8.22
N PRO A 237 2.99 -9.17 6.90
CA PRO A 237 4.05 -9.29 5.90
C PRO A 237 4.74 -7.96 5.52
N LEU A 238 4.07 -6.81 5.65
CA LEU A 238 4.60 -5.54 5.16
C LEU A 238 5.75 -4.97 6.01
N ASP A 239 6.63 -4.22 5.34
CA ASP A 239 7.73 -3.43 5.93
C ASP A 239 7.55 -1.93 5.60
N GLY A 240 8.66 -1.19 5.49
CA GLY A 240 8.72 0.27 5.41
C GLY A 240 8.03 0.96 4.23
N GLU A 241 7.72 0.26 3.14
CA GLU A 241 6.98 0.90 2.03
C GLU A 241 5.47 1.01 2.35
N GLY A 242 4.85 0.04 3.04
CA GLY A 242 3.39 0.03 3.21
C GLY A 242 2.60 -0.08 1.89
N ARG A 243 1.27 0.09 1.94
CA ARG A 243 0.36 0.10 0.78
C ARG A 243 -0.82 1.02 1.00
N SER A 244 -0.93 2.06 0.20
CA SER A 244 -2.03 3.01 0.25
C SER A 244 -2.93 2.94 -0.99
N LEU A 245 -4.23 3.00 -0.76
CA LEU A 245 -5.25 3.14 -1.79
C LEU A 245 -6.14 4.33 -1.43
N THR A 246 -6.11 5.35 -2.28
CA THR A 246 -6.93 6.56 -2.16
C THR A 246 -8.09 6.46 -3.12
N ASN A 247 -9.29 6.17 -2.62
CA ASN A 247 -10.51 6.15 -3.43
C ASN A 247 -11.41 7.34 -3.05
N GLY A 248 -11.08 8.51 -3.58
CA GLY A 248 -11.76 9.77 -3.27
C GLY A 248 -11.56 10.23 -1.81
N LYS A 249 -12.38 11.20 -1.38
CA LYS A 249 -12.20 11.89 -0.09
C LYS A 249 -12.46 11.04 1.17
N GLN A 250 -13.22 9.95 1.03
CA GLN A 250 -13.80 9.22 2.17
C GLN A 250 -13.42 7.74 2.25
N SER A 251 -12.79 7.18 1.21
CA SER A 251 -12.46 5.75 1.15
C SER A 251 -10.97 5.54 0.96
N ASN A 252 -10.18 6.06 1.91
CA ASN A 252 -8.73 5.87 1.94
C ASN A 252 -8.37 4.66 2.79
N THR A 253 -7.45 3.84 2.31
CA THR A 253 -6.87 2.74 3.09
C THR A 253 -5.36 2.88 3.08
N ILE A 254 -4.73 2.89 4.26
CA ILE A 254 -3.28 2.88 4.42
C ILE A 254 -2.92 1.59 5.17
N THR A 255 -2.20 0.69 4.52
CA THR A 255 -1.75 -0.57 5.10
C THR A 255 -0.28 -0.44 5.45
N VAL A 256 0.09 -0.70 6.70
CA VAL A 256 1.46 -0.54 7.19
C VAL A 256 1.93 -1.80 7.90
N SER A 257 3.21 -1.87 8.20
CA SER A 257 3.77 -2.97 8.98
C SER A 257 3.06 -3.09 10.35
N PHE A 258 2.84 -4.33 10.80
CA PHE A 258 2.41 -4.63 12.16
C PHE A 258 3.66 -4.88 13.02
N PRO A 259 4.04 -3.94 13.93
CA PRO A 259 5.22 -4.10 14.76
C PRO A 259 5.11 -5.32 15.69
N GLU A 260 6.25 -5.87 16.10
CA GLU A 260 6.27 -7.10 16.91
C GLU A 260 6.22 -6.84 18.40
N ARG A 261 6.68 -5.65 18.81
CA ARG A 261 6.85 -5.30 20.21
C ARG A 261 6.26 -3.92 20.46
N PRO A 262 5.75 -3.66 21.68
CA PRO A 262 5.23 -2.35 22.04
C PRO A 262 6.25 -1.22 21.89
N SER A 263 7.54 -1.48 22.13
CA SER A 263 8.62 -0.50 21.93
C SER A 263 8.73 0.01 20.50
N ASP A 264 8.25 -0.79 19.54
CA ASP A 264 8.37 -0.53 18.10
C ASP A 264 7.04 0.02 17.54
N ALA A 265 6.02 0.28 18.37
CA ALA A 265 4.72 0.77 17.93
C ALA A 265 4.78 2.09 17.13
N GLY A 266 5.80 2.93 17.40
CA GLY A 266 6.06 4.15 16.63
C GLY A 266 6.38 3.89 15.15
N GLU A 267 6.90 2.70 14.81
CA GLU A 267 7.23 2.35 13.41
C GLU A 267 6.00 2.37 12.50
N ALA A 268 4.83 1.97 13.00
CA ALA A 268 3.58 2.08 12.24
C ALA A 268 3.24 3.53 11.90
N ILE A 269 3.49 4.47 12.83
CA ILE A 269 3.27 5.91 12.59
C ILE A 269 4.23 6.44 11.53
N TYR A 270 5.47 5.95 11.49
CA TYR A 270 6.44 6.32 10.47
C TYR A 270 5.96 5.95 9.08
N VAL A 271 5.50 4.70 8.91
CA VAL A 271 5.00 4.23 7.62
C VAL A 271 3.69 4.93 7.25
N ILE A 272 2.81 5.25 8.21
CA ILE A 272 1.60 6.05 7.92
C ILE A 272 1.99 7.42 7.33
N ALA A 273 2.99 8.10 7.92
CA ALA A 273 3.44 9.39 7.41
C ALA A 273 4.08 9.29 6.02
N HIS A 274 4.87 8.24 5.76
CA HIS A 274 5.41 7.93 4.44
C HIS A 274 4.30 7.71 3.41
N GLU A 275 3.30 6.91 3.74
CA GLU A 275 2.23 6.55 2.81
C GLU A 275 1.27 7.72 2.55
N ALA A 276 0.97 8.52 3.58
CA ALA A 276 0.10 9.69 3.43
C ALA A 276 0.66 10.72 2.44
N VAL A 277 2.00 10.86 2.36
CA VAL A 277 2.65 11.82 1.45
C VAL A 277 2.88 11.30 0.04
N SER A 278 2.63 10.02 -0.24
CA SER A 278 2.95 9.35 -1.51
C SER A 278 2.44 10.09 -2.75
N GLY A 279 1.21 10.61 -2.70
CA GLY A 279 0.62 11.38 -3.80
C GLY A 279 1.35 12.71 -4.09
N ILE A 280 1.76 13.43 -3.04
CA ILE A 280 2.54 14.67 -3.17
C ILE A 280 3.93 14.34 -3.70
N ALA A 281 4.59 13.33 -3.13
CA ALA A 281 5.90 12.87 -3.58
C ALA A 281 5.90 12.48 -5.08
N SER A 282 4.87 11.74 -5.51
CA SER A 282 4.69 11.36 -6.91
C SER A 282 4.55 12.58 -7.82
N THR A 283 3.75 13.58 -7.41
CA THR A 283 3.58 14.83 -8.17
C THR A 283 4.89 15.60 -8.27
N ALA A 284 5.58 15.80 -7.14
CA ALA A 284 6.88 16.48 -7.11
C ALA A 284 7.93 15.81 -8.02
N VAL A 285 7.94 14.49 -8.11
CA VAL A 285 8.84 13.77 -9.01
C VAL A 285 8.38 13.89 -10.46
N ASN A 286 7.12 13.59 -10.76
CA ASN A 286 6.61 13.50 -12.13
C ASN A 286 6.70 14.84 -12.89
N ASP A 287 6.54 15.95 -12.18
CA ASP A 287 6.63 17.31 -12.75
C ASP A 287 8.09 17.74 -13.01
N ASN A 288 9.07 17.04 -12.44
CA ASN A 288 10.48 17.46 -12.43
C ASN A 288 11.45 16.41 -12.98
N ILE A 289 10.93 15.35 -13.63
CA ILE A 289 11.74 14.38 -14.38
C ILE A 289 11.47 14.47 -15.88
N THR A 290 12.49 14.20 -16.69
CA THR A 290 12.34 14.15 -18.14
C THR A 290 11.72 12.82 -18.60
N PRO A 291 11.14 12.75 -19.81
CA PRO A 291 10.69 11.49 -20.39
C PRO A 291 11.79 10.43 -20.47
N GLU A 292 13.04 10.83 -20.66
CA GLU A 292 14.19 9.91 -20.71
C GLU A 292 14.52 9.31 -19.34
N GLN A 293 14.50 10.14 -18.29
CA GLN A 293 14.67 9.66 -16.91
C GLN A 293 13.56 8.68 -16.50
N ARG A 294 12.34 8.87 -17.03
CA ARG A 294 11.23 7.92 -16.83
C ARG A 294 11.52 6.58 -17.49
N ARG A 295 12.00 6.56 -18.73
CA ARG A 295 12.33 5.31 -19.47
C ARG A 295 13.46 4.52 -18.82
N THR A 296 14.41 5.20 -18.20
CA THR A 296 15.57 4.56 -17.53
C THR A 296 15.27 4.07 -16.11
N GLY A 297 14.03 4.22 -15.61
CA GLY A 297 13.62 3.78 -14.27
C GLY A 297 14.10 4.70 -13.14
N LEU A 298 14.67 5.87 -13.46
CA LEU A 298 15.12 6.84 -12.46
C LEU A 298 13.93 7.48 -11.73
N GLY A 299 12.79 7.61 -12.40
CA GLY A 299 11.54 8.11 -11.81
C GLY A 299 11.10 7.29 -10.60
N GLU A 300 11.12 5.96 -10.69
CA GLU A 300 10.73 5.06 -9.59
C GLU A 300 11.65 5.19 -8.39
N ARG A 301 12.96 5.28 -8.62
CA ARG A 301 13.94 5.52 -7.56
C ARG A 301 13.69 6.84 -6.84
N TYR A 302 13.41 7.91 -7.60
CA TYR A 302 13.09 9.20 -7.01
C TYR A 302 11.73 9.19 -6.31
N GLN A 303 10.73 8.45 -6.78
CA GLN A 303 9.43 8.35 -6.12
C GLN A 303 9.55 7.73 -4.73
N SER A 304 10.21 6.56 -4.61
CA SER A 304 10.42 5.91 -3.30
C SER A 304 11.26 6.80 -2.36
N ALA A 305 12.35 7.39 -2.85
CA ALA A 305 13.14 8.35 -2.07
C ALA A 305 12.33 9.60 -1.68
N ALA A 306 11.48 10.12 -2.57
CA ALA A 306 10.65 11.30 -2.32
C ALA A 306 9.56 11.02 -1.29
N ALA A 307 8.95 9.82 -1.29
CA ALA A 307 8.00 9.42 -0.26
C ALA A 307 8.67 9.35 1.12
N VAL A 308 9.85 8.72 1.23
CA VAL A 308 10.63 8.67 2.47
C VAL A 308 11.01 10.08 2.95
N ARG A 309 11.50 10.94 2.05
CA ARG A 309 11.87 12.33 2.38
C ARG A 309 10.64 13.18 2.72
N GLY A 310 9.52 12.95 2.06
CA GLY A 310 8.25 13.64 2.29
C GLY A 310 7.67 13.30 3.66
N GLY A 311 7.70 12.01 4.06
CA GLY A 311 7.26 11.59 5.38
C GLY A 311 8.12 12.20 6.50
N ALA A 312 9.44 12.29 6.29
CA ALA A 312 10.34 13.00 7.21
C ALA A 312 9.99 14.50 7.31
N LEU A 313 9.70 15.16 6.19
CA LEU A 313 9.28 16.57 6.20
C LEU A 313 7.94 16.75 6.92
N LEU A 314 6.95 15.88 6.66
CA LEU A 314 5.66 15.93 7.35
C LEU A 314 5.84 15.77 8.86
N ILE A 315 6.63 14.79 9.29
CA ILE A 315 6.94 14.57 10.71
C ILE A 315 7.70 15.75 11.29
N GLN A 316 8.69 16.30 10.59
CA GLN A 316 9.43 17.48 11.05
C GLN A 316 8.50 18.67 11.34
N ARG A 317 7.47 18.86 10.52
CA ARG A 317 6.51 19.98 10.67
C ARG A 317 5.43 19.72 11.72
N THR A 318 5.06 18.46 11.96
CA THR A 318 3.88 18.13 12.77
C THR A 318 4.20 17.42 14.08
N SER A 319 5.32 16.71 14.18
CA SER A 319 5.75 15.91 15.34
C SER A 319 7.28 15.71 15.32
N PRO A 320 8.09 16.78 15.45
CA PRO A 320 9.54 16.73 15.30
C PRO A 320 10.22 15.78 16.30
N GLU A 321 9.59 15.49 17.43
CA GLU A 321 10.13 14.60 18.47
C GLU A 321 10.30 13.15 18.02
N ILE A 322 9.60 12.71 16.97
CA ILE A 322 9.76 11.34 16.41
C ILE A 322 10.61 11.28 15.15
N LEU A 323 11.15 12.42 14.71
CA LEU A 323 11.88 12.54 13.44
C LEU A 323 13.17 11.71 13.42
N ASP A 324 13.94 11.69 14.51
CA ASP A 324 15.16 10.87 14.62
C ASP A 324 14.82 9.37 14.49
N GLY A 325 13.76 8.91 15.18
CA GLY A 325 13.26 7.54 15.09
C GLY A 325 12.84 7.16 13.68
N TYR A 326 12.10 8.04 12.98
CA TYR A 326 11.73 7.86 11.58
C TYR A 326 12.95 7.66 10.67
N MET A 327 13.96 8.53 10.79
CA MET A 327 15.15 8.44 9.94
C MET A 327 15.94 7.15 10.21
N ARG A 328 16.08 6.74 11.48
CA ARG A 328 16.72 5.48 11.86
C ARG A 328 15.96 4.26 11.32
N TYR A 329 14.63 4.29 11.40
CA TYR A 329 13.79 3.23 10.86
C TYR A 329 14.04 3.03 9.36
N TYR A 330 13.97 4.08 8.56
CA TYR A 330 14.18 3.97 7.12
C TYR A 330 15.63 3.60 6.76
N LEU A 331 16.64 4.12 7.47
CA LEU A 331 18.03 3.68 7.28
C LEU A 331 18.19 2.17 7.57
N LYS A 332 17.60 1.67 8.66
CA LYS A 332 17.59 0.24 9.01
C LYS A 332 16.89 -0.59 7.92
N SER A 333 15.73 -0.15 7.45
CA SER A 333 14.94 -0.85 6.41
C SER A 333 15.75 -1.09 5.13
N VAL A 334 16.65 -0.17 4.77
CA VAL A 334 17.50 -0.26 3.58
C VAL A 334 18.94 -0.74 3.88
N ASN A 335 19.16 -1.34 5.05
CA ASN A 335 20.46 -1.84 5.53
C ASN A 335 21.59 -0.79 5.58
N ARG A 336 21.27 0.45 5.96
CA ARG A 336 22.26 1.53 6.09
C ARG A 336 22.47 1.89 7.57
N PRO A 337 23.72 2.05 8.03
CA PRO A 337 23.97 2.48 9.39
C PRO A 337 23.57 3.94 9.58
N ALA A 338 22.96 4.25 10.73
CA ALA A 338 22.60 5.62 11.08
C ALA A 338 23.81 6.53 11.32
N GLY A 339 24.91 5.96 11.80
CA GLY A 339 26.11 6.71 12.18
C GLY A 339 25.87 7.68 13.34
N SER A 340 26.80 8.61 13.54
CA SER A 340 26.70 9.67 14.56
C SER A 340 25.80 10.84 14.13
N ASN A 341 25.72 11.12 12.82
CA ASN A 341 24.83 12.12 12.24
C ASN A 341 23.76 11.45 11.38
N VAL A 342 22.63 11.12 12.02
CA VAL A 342 21.49 10.42 11.41
C VAL A 342 20.93 11.19 10.22
N GLN A 343 20.78 12.51 10.34
CA GLN A 343 20.20 13.34 9.29
C GLN A 343 21.07 13.39 8.03
N ALA A 344 22.39 13.46 8.20
CA ALA A 344 23.32 13.41 7.08
C ALA A 344 23.27 12.04 6.38
N ALA A 345 23.31 10.94 7.15
CA ALA A 345 23.22 9.58 6.61
C ALA A 345 21.89 9.35 5.87
N PHE A 346 20.78 9.80 6.46
CA PHE A 346 19.45 9.73 5.87
C PHE A 346 19.36 10.50 4.56
N THR A 347 19.87 11.75 4.52
CA THR A 347 19.86 12.58 3.32
C THR A 347 20.72 12.03 2.19
N ALA A 348 21.88 11.46 2.54
CA ALA A 348 22.76 10.83 1.55
C ALA A 348 22.22 9.47 1.05
N THR A 349 21.37 8.81 1.82
CA THR A 349 20.75 7.52 1.43
C THR A 349 19.54 7.72 0.54
N PHE A 350 18.66 8.65 0.90
CA PHE A 350 17.43 8.97 0.16
C PHE A 350 17.62 10.25 -0.65
N THR A 351 18.53 10.17 -1.63
CA THR A 351 18.95 11.32 -2.43
C THR A 351 17.86 11.77 -3.39
N LEU A 352 17.62 13.08 -3.41
CA LEU A 352 16.79 13.76 -4.39
C LEU A 352 17.61 14.87 -5.04
N THR A 353 17.31 15.19 -6.30
CA THR A 353 17.81 16.42 -6.92
C THR A 353 17.25 17.63 -6.18
N ASP A 354 17.97 18.76 -6.20
CA ASP A 354 17.52 20.02 -5.59
C ASP A 354 16.12 20.42 -6.08
N THR A 355 15.84 20.29 -7.38
CA THR A 355 14.55 20.63 -7.97
C THR A 355 13.38 19.83 -7.37
N ILE A 356 13.49 18.50 -7.30
CA ILE A 356 12.48 17.63 -6.68
C ILE A 356 12.33 17.92 -5.19
N ARG A 357 13.45 18.09 -4.47
CA ARG A 357 13.44 18.44 -3.04
C ARG A 357 12.67 19.73 -2.79
N ASP A 358 12.98 20.78 -3.54
CA ASP A 358 12.37 22.09 -3.36
C ASP A 358 10.89 22.08 -3.77
N ALA A 359 10.53 21.32 -4.81
CA ALA A 359 9.13 21.09 -5.18
C ALA A 359 8.35 20.38 -4.06
N LEU A 360 8.94 19.33 -3.46
CA LEU A 360 8.33 18.59 -2.37
C LEU A 360 8.10 19.48 -1.13
N VAL A 361 9.10 20.29 -0.75
CA VAL A 361 8.96 21.27 0.34
C VAL A 361 7.85 22.26 0.06
N ARG A 362 7.82 22.86 -1.13
CA ARG A 362 6.78 23.83 -1.52
C ARG A 362 5.38 23.22 -1.46
N GLN A 363 5.21 22.03 -2.04
CA GLN A 363 3.90 21.37 -2.05
C GLN A 363 3.42 21.03 -0.64
N LEU A 364 4.31 20.54 0.23
CA LEU A 364 3.98 20.23 1.62
C LEU A 364 3.65 21.49 2.43
N ASP A 365 4.40 22.59 2.23
CA ASP A 365 4.14 23.87 2.89
C ASP A 365 2.79 24.47 2.44
N VAL A 366 2.41 24.36 1.17
CA VAL A 366 1.08 24.77 0.67
C VAL A 366 -0.03 23.93 1.32
N VAL A 367 0.14 22.60 1.35
CA VAL A 367 -0.83 21.68 1.96
C VAL A 367 -0.99 21.92 3.45
N LEU A 368 0.09 22.21 4.18
CA LEU A 368 0.03 22.53 5.61
C LEU A 368 -0.39 23.98 5.90
N GLY A 369 -0.15 24.93 5.00
CA GLY A 369 -0.55 26.33 5.14
C GLY A 369 -2.08 26.49 5.09
N GLY A 370 -2.74 25.70 4.24
CA GLY A 370 -4.13 25.95 3.83
C GLY A 370 -4.15 27.14 2.88
N ILE A 371 -4.76 26.96 1.70
CA ILE A 371 -5.00 28.05 0.75
C ILE A 371 -6.20 28.86 1.25
#